data_AF-A0A100Y8X0-F1
#
_entry.id   AF-A0A100Y8X0-F1
#
_cell.length_a   1.000
_cell.length_b   1.000
_cell.length_c   1.000
_cell.angle_alpha   90.00
_cell.angle_beta   90.00
_cell.angle_gamma   90.00
#
_symmetry.space_group_name_H-M   'P 1'
#
loop_
_entity.id
_entity.type
_entity.pdbx_description
1 polymer ?
#
loop_
_entity_poly.entity_id
_entity_poly.type
_entity_poly.pdbx_seq_one_letter_code
_entity_poly.pdbx_strand_id
1 'polypeptide(L)'
;MPSDAQAPFTVLIDHFEAQGLAVHNAHRREAWGAELMRPEVCTRIDQDEIRKADVFVAMPGHPASPGTHIEVGWASAFDKPIVLLLEKGREYTFLVQGLHTVATVEYVEYTDIAEVLPAVDAALRRAVARHRDAAGRVG
;
A
#
# COMPACT_ATOMS: atom_id res chain seq x y z
N MET A 1 6.88 13.68 10.75
CA MET A 1 7.35 13.43 9.37
C MET A 1 7.45 14.77 8.65
N PRO A 2 8.58 15.10 8.00
CA PRO A 2 8.72 16.37 7.27
C PRO A 2 7.79 16.44 6.05
N SER A 3 7.50 17.64 5.54
CA SER A 3 6.46 17.87 4.51
C SER A 3 6.74 17.20 3.16
N ASP A 4 8.01 17.14 2.76
CA ASP A 4 8.46 16.44 1.56
C ASP A 4 8.19 14.93 1.64
N ALA A 5 8.39 14.33 2.82
CA ALA A 5 8.07 12.93 3.08
C ALA A 5 6.55 12.65 3.18
N GLN A 6 5.73 13.68 3.43
CA GLN A 6 4.27 13.58 3.41
C GLN A 6 3.69 13.63 1.99
N ALA A 7 4.30 14.42 1.10
CA ALA A 7 3.73 14.74 -0.21
C ALA A 7 3.32 13.51 -1.04
N PRO A 8 4.13 12.44 -1.16
CA PRO A 8 3.73 11.22 -1.87
C PRO A 8 2.43 10.60 -1.34
N PHE A 9 2.25 10.57 -0.02
CA PHE A 9 1.05 10.02 0.61
C PHE A 9 -0.15 10.91 0.37
N THR A 10 -0.01 12.23 0.55
CA THR A 10 -1.11 13.19 0.34
C THR A 10 -1.60 13.14 -1.10
N VAL A 11 -0.70 13.09 -2.09
CA VAL A 11 -1.07 12.98 -3.51
C VAL A 11 -1.90 11.72 -3.78
N LEU A 12 -1.51 10.56 -3.23
CA LEU A 12 -2.28 9.32 -3.40
C LEU A 12 -3.63 9.37 -2.68
N ILE A 13 -3.66 9.88 -1.46
CA ILE A 13 -4.88 10.01 -0.65
C ILE A 13 -5.89 10.87 -1.41
N ASP A 14 -5.48 12.08 -1.82
CA ASP A 14 -6.35 13.03 -2.51
C ASP A 14 -6.84 12.47 -3.85
N HIS A 15 -5.95 11.78 -4.59
CA HIS A 15 -6.30 11.13 -5.87
C HIS A 15 -7.36 10.04 -5.72
N PHE A 16 -7.25 9.18 -4.70
CA PHE A 16 -8.23 8.13 -4.46
C PHE A 16 -9.54 8.68 -3.89
N GLU A 17 -9.48 9.66 -2.98
CA GLU A 17 -10.68 10.29 -2.42
C GLU A 17 -11.45 11.09 -3.48
N ALA A 18 -10.77 11.74 -4.43
CA ALA A 18 -11.40 12.40 -5.57
C ALA A 18 -12.17 11.44 -6.48
N GLN A 19 -11.84 10.14 -6.46
CA GLN A 19 -12.55 9.08 -7.16
C GLN A 19 -13.69 8.46 -6.33
N GLY A 20 -13.93 8.96 -5.11
CA GLY A 20 -14.95 8.46 -4.20
C GLY A 20 -14.52 7.21 -3.41
N LEU A 21 -13.23 6.90 -3.37
CA LEU A 21 -12.69 5.77 -2.60
C LEU A 21 -12.41 6.20 -1.15
N ALA A 22 -12.72 5.32 -0.20
CA ALA A 22 -12.32 5.52 1.19
C ALA A 22 -10.82 5.17 1.37
N VAL A 23 -10.04 6.07 1.97
CA VAL A 23 -8.61 5.86 2.18
C VAL A 23 -8.27 5.79 3.67
N HIS A 24 -7.86 4.59 4.09
CA HIS A 24 -7.33 4.34 5.43
C HIS A 24 -5.81 4.51 5.39
N ASN A 25 -5.27 5.49 6.12
CA ASN A 25 -3.84 5.80 6.13
C ASN A 25 -3.35 6.15 7.53
N ALA A 26 -2.39 5.37 8.04
CA ALA A 26 -1.83 5.54 9.39
C ALA A 26 -1.15 6.90 9.59
N HIS A 27 -0.37 7.35 8.60
CA HIS A 27 0.37 8.62 8.67
C HIS A 27 -0.57 9.80 8.85
N ARG A 28 -1.66 9.88 8.06
CA ARG A 28 -2.68 10.92 8.19
C ARG A 28 -3.40 10.84 9.54
N ARG A 29 -3.72 9.63 10.01
CA ARG A 29 -4.39 9.38 11.30
C ARG A 29 -3.57 9.84 12.50
N GLU A 30 -2.24 9.72 12.45
CA GLU A 30 -1.32 10.09 13.54
C GLU A 30 -0.74 11.50 13.36
N ALA A 31 -1.45 12.36 12.62
CA ALA A 31 -1.03 13.74 12.31
C ALA A 31 0.42 13.81 11.82
N TRP A 32 0.78 12.89 10.92
CA TRP A 32 2.12 12.77 10.34
C TRP A 32 3.22 12.54 11.39
N GLY A 33 2.87 11.89 12.50
CA GLY A 33 3.75 11.59 13.64
C GLY A 33 3.71 12.63 14.77
N ALA A 34 2.82 13.63 14.71
CA ALA A 34 2.60 14.54 15.83
C ALA A 34 1.73 13.94 16.93
N GLU A 35 0.87 12.97 16.59
CA GLU A 35 -0.07 12.31 17.50
C GLU A 35 0.14 10.79 17.47
N LEU A 36 1.34 10.35 17.86
CA LEU A 36 1.70 8.93 17.83
C LEU A 36 0.80 8.11 18.76
N MET A 37 0.25 7.04 18.20
CA MET A 37 -0.49 6.06 18.99
C MET A 37 0.47 5.07 19.66
N ARG A 38 0.06 4.52 20.80
CA ARG A 38 0.84 3.45 21.44
C ARG A 38 0.86 2.19 20.56
N PRO A 39 1.91 1.35 20.63
CA PRO A 39 2.03 0.13 19.83
C PRO A 39 0.81 -0.79 19.91
N GLU A 40 0.19 -0.94 21.08
CA GLU A 40 -0.97 -1.82 21.29
C GLU A 40 -2.25 -1.28 20.61
N VAL A 41 -2.23 0.00 20.22
CA VAL A 41 -3.34 0.69 19.57
C VAL A 41 -3.12 0.74 18.07
N CYS A 42 -2.00 1.30 17.59
CA CYS A 42 -1.75 1.42 16.14
C CYS A 42 -1.70 0.06 15.46
N THR A 43 -0.98 -0.92 16.03
CA THR A 43 -0.82 -2.26 15.45
C THR A 43 -2.17 -2.93 15.19
N ARG A 44 -3.09 -2.85 16.16
CA ARG A 44 -4.43 -3.42 16.02
C ARG A 44 -5.24 -2.69 14.96
N ILE A 45 -5.24 -1.36 15.01
CA ILE A 45 -6.00 -0.54 14.05
C ILE A 45 -5.49 -0.82 12.64
N ASP A 46 -4.19 -0.77 12.39
CA ASP A 46 -3.64 -0.97 11.04
C ASP A 46 -3.95 -2.36 10.50
N GLN A 47 -3.81 -3.40 11.32
CA GLN A 47 -4.19 -4.75 10.92
C GLN A 47 -5.70 -4.86 10.59
N ASP A 48 -6.57 -4.29 11.41
CA ASP A 48 -8.02 -4.33 11.20
C ASP A 48 -8.44 -3.56 9.94
N GLU A 49 -7.83 -2.40 9.68
CA GLU A 49 -8.11 -1.60 8.49
C GLU A 49 -7.60 -2.29 7.21
N ILE A 50 -6.41 -2.91 7.24
CA ILE A 50 -5.91 -3.73 6.13
C ILE A 50 -6.85 -4.91 5.87
N ARG A 51 -7.37 -5.55 6.92
CA ARG A 51 -8.32 -6.66 6.79
C ARG A 51 -9.63 -6.23 6.15
N LYS A 52 -10.12 -5.02 6.43
CA LYS A 52 -11.38 -4.49 5.87
C LYS A 52 -11.22 -3.93 4.47
N ALA A 53 -10.04 -3.40 4.13
CA ALA A 53 -9.79 -2.78 2.84
C ALA A 53 -9.97 -3.76 1.67
N ASP A 54 -10.48 -3.25 0.54
CA ASP A 54 -10.63 -4.01 -0.69
C ASP A 54 -9.28 -4.24 -1.41
N VAL A 55 -8.34 -3.31 -1.25
CA VAL A 55 -7.01 -3.34 -1.86
C VAL A 55 -6.01 -2.67 -0.93
N PHE A 56 -4.77 -3.17 -0.91
CA PHE A 56 -3.67 -2.61 -0.14
C PHE A 56 -2.68 -1.90 -1.08
N VAL A 57 -2.34 -0.64 -0.79
CA VAL A 57 -1.37 0.14 -1.55
C VAL A 57 -0.29 0.65 -0.59
N ALA A 58 0.99 0.40 -0.91
CA ALA A 58 2.09 0.74 -0.01
C ALA A 58 3.36 1.18 -0.74
N MET A 59 4.16 2.00 -0.05
CA MET A 59 5.55 2.32 -0.39
C MET A 59 6.47 1.62 0.61
N PRO A 60 7.16 0.52 0.25
CA PRO A 60 8.02 -0.22 1.19
C PRO A 60 9.19 0.60 1.75
N GLY A 61 9.55 1.70 1.08
CA GLY A 61 10.58 2.66 1.49
C GLY A 61 12.01 2.24 1.16
N HIS A 62 12.88 3.24 0.98
CA HIS A 62 14.33 3.08 0.91
C HIS A 62 15.02 4.18 1.74
N PRO A 63 15.53 3.90 2.96
CA PRO A 63 15.64 2.58 3.58
C PRO A 63 14.28 1.95 3.90
N ALA A 64 14.26 0.61 4.03
CA ALA A 64 13.05 -0.16 4.27
C ALA A 64 12.29 0.34 5.51
N SER A 65 10.98 0.53 5.39
CA SER A 65 10.06 0.81 6.50
C SER A 65 9.68 -0.49 7.21
N PRO A 66 10.12 -0.74 8.47
CA PRO A 66 9.82 -2.01 9.15
C PRO A 66 8.32 -2.23 9.36
N GLY A 67 7.59 -1.17 9.72
CA GLY A 67 6.13 -1.22 9.90
C GLY A 67 5.43 -1.58 8.60
N THR A 68 5.79 -0.94 7.49
CA THR A 68 5.19 -1.23 6.19
C THR A 68 5.47 -2.66 5.73
N HIS A 69 6.63 -3.24 6.05
CA HIS A 69 6.90 -4.64 5.72
C HIS A 69 6.03 -5.62 6.53
N ILE A 70 5.68 -5.28 7.79
CA ILE A 70 4.70 -6.04 8.57
C ILE A 70 3.32 -5.96 7.92
N GLU A 71 2.90 -4.76 7.50
CA GLU A 71 1.61 -4.53 6.83
C GLU A 71 1.50 -5.27 5.48
N VAL A 72 2.58 -5.26 4.69
CA VAL A 72 2.68 -6.05 3.45
C VAL A 72 2.51 -7.54 3.75
N GLY A 73 3.13 -8.03 4.83
CA GLY A 73 2.94 -9.39 5.32
C GLY A 73 1.49 -9.69 5.64
N TRP A 74 0.80 -8.83 6.40
CA TRP A 74 -0.62 -8.99 6.70
C TRP A 74 -1.51 -8.96 5.46
N ALA A 75 -1.29 -8.00 4.56
CA ALA A 75 -2.05 -7.91 3.32
C ALA A 75 -1.93 -9.19 2.49
N SER A 76 -0.72 -9.75 2.38
CA SER A 76 -0.50 -11.02 1.67
C SER A 76 -1.19 -12.20 2.36
N ALA A 77 -1.13 -12.27 3.69
CA ALA A 77 -1.76 -13.33 4.48
C ALA A 77 -3.30 -13.25 4.51
N PHE A 78 -3.86 -12.05 4.33
CA PHE A 78 -5.31 -11.82 4.26
C PHE A 78 -5.86 -11.91 2.84
N ASP A 79 -5.05 -12.39 1.89
CA ASP A 79 -5.40 -12.52 0.48
C ASP A 79 -5.96 -11.20 -0.08
N LYS A 80 -5.25 -10.08 0.17
CA LYS A 80 -5.60 -8.79 -0.41
C LYS A 80 -4.90 -8.62 -1.76
N PRO A 81 -5.56 -8.00 -2.77
CA PRO A 81 -4.83 -7.45 -3.90
C PRO A 81 -3.90 -6.33 -3.39
N ILE A 82 -2.66 -6.34 -3.86
CA ILE A 82 -1.59 -5.46 -3.40
C ILE A 82 -1.03 -4.66 -4.57
N VAL A 83 -0.81 -3.36 -4.37
CA VAL A 83 -0.02 -2.50 -5.25
C VAL A 83 1.17 -1.96 -4.46
N LEU A 84 2.39 -2.29 -4.90
CA LEU A 84 3.62 -1.78 -4.30
C LEU A 84 4.25 -0.70 -5.19
N LEU A 85 4.44 0.48 -4.61
CA LEU A 85 5.07 1.62 -5.25
C LEU A 85 6.57 1.61 -4.90
N LEU A 86 7.41 1.43 -5.92
CA LEU A 86 8.85 1.26 -5.78
C LEU A 86 9.59 2.46 -6.38
N GLU A 87 10.49 3.09 -5.62
CA GLU A 87 11.36 4.13 -6.13
C GLU A 87 12.29 3.56 -7.21
N LYS A 88 12.31 4.22 -8.37
CA LYS A 88 13.12 3.79 -9.51
C LYS A 88 14.60 3.80 -9.17
N GLY A 89 15.30 2.71 -9.48
CA GLY A 89 16.74 2.58 -9.23
C GLY A 89 17.10 2.31 -7.77
N ARG A 90 16.13 1.96 -6.92
CA ARG A 90 16.37 1.49 -5.55
C ARG A 90 16.28 -0.03 -5.47
N GLU A 91 17.09 -0.59 -4.58
CA GLU A 91 17.04 -2.01 -4.23
C GLU A 91 16.03 -2.26 -3.12
N TYR A 92 15.22 -3.30 -3.31
CA TYR A 92 14.23 -3.80 -2.36
C TYR A 92 14.56 -5.23 -1.94
N THR A 93 14.03 -5.66 -0.80
CA THR A 93 14.30 -7.02 -0.31
C THR A 93 13.74 -8.09 -1.27
N PHE A 94 14.38 -9.26 -1.34
CA PHE A 94 13.91 -10.35 -2.21
C PHE A 94 12.47 -10.78 -1.90
N LEU A 95 12.02 -10.67 -0.65
CA LEU A 95 10.63 -10.99 -0.30
C LEU A 95 9.63 -9.95 -0.81
N VAL A 96 10.01 -8.69 -0.96
CA VAL A 96 9.19 -7.68 -1.65
C VAL A 96 9.14 -7.98 -3.15
N GLN A 97 10.29 -8.27 -3.77
CA GLN A 97 10.38 -8.56 -5.21
C GLN A 97 9.64 -9.85 -5.61
N GLY A 98 9.74 -10.89 -4.77
CA GLY A 98 9.13 -12.20 -4.99
C GLY A 98 7.69 -12.34 -4.52
N LEU A 99 7.11 -11.33 -3.87
CA LEU A 99 5.78 -11.43 -3.25
C LEU A 99 4.68 -11.85 -4.23
N HIS A 100 4.77 -11.42 -5.49
CA HIS A 100 3.86 -11.79 -6.57
C HIS A 100 3.74 -13.30 -6.83
N THR A 101 4.69 -14.10 -6.35
CA THR A 101 4.67 -15.57 -6.49
C THR A 101 3.71 -16.25 -5.52
N VAL A 102 3.32 -15.55 -4.44
CA VAL A 102 2.47 -16.09 -3.36
C VAL A 102 1.23 -15.25 -3.08
N ALA A 103 1.13 -14.04 -3.63
CA ALA A 103 -0.01 -13.14 -3.48
C ALA A 103 -0.30 -12.37 -4.79
N THR A 104 -1.49 -11.79 -4.91
CA THR A 104 -1.83 -10.91 -6.06
C THR A 104 -1.17 -9.55 -5.88
N VAL A 105 -0.05 -9.33 -6.57
CA VAL A 105 0.75 -8.09 -6.46
C VAL A 105 0.97 -7.46 -7.81
N GLU A 106 0.80 -6.14 -7.89
CA GLU A 106 1.25 -5.30 -9.00
C GLU A 106 2.32 -4.32 -8.49
N TYR A 107 3.37 -4.10 -9.28
CA TYR A 107 4.45 -3.16 -8.96
C TYR A 107 4.34 -1.93 -9.86
N VAL A 108 4.52 -0.75 -9.27
CA VAL A 108 4.62 0.52 -10.00
C VAL A 108 5.92 1.20 -9.60
N GLU A 109 6.82 1.38 -10.57
CA GLU A 109 8.02 2.17 -10.34
C GLU A 109 7.73 3.66 -10.47
N TYR A 110 8.34 4.48 -9.62
CA TYR A 110 8.16 5.93 -9.66
C TYR A 110 9.45 6.70 -9.36
N THR A 111 9.53 7.89 -9.94
CA THR A 111 10.43 8.97 -9.50
C THR A 111 9.63 10.09 -8.84
N ASP A 112 8.42 10.34 -9.36
CA ASP A 112 7.41 11.23 -8.79
C ASP A 112 6.07 10.48 -8.80
N ILE A 113 5.39 10.46 -7.64
CA ILE A 113 4.07 9.83 -7.50
C ILE A 113 3.02 10.51 -8.37
N ALA A 114 3.07 11.83 -8.51
CA ALA A 114 2.08 12.59 -9.28
C ALA A 114 2.08 12.18 -10.76
N GLU A 115 3.25 11.86 -11.31
CA GLU A 115 3.41 11.46 -12.71
C GLU A 115 2.91 10.03 -12.99
N VAL A 116 2.87 9.18 -11.96
CA VAL A 116 2.52 7.75 -12.12
C VAL A 116 1.09 7.42 -11.69
N LEU A 117 0.27 8.39 -11.26
CA LEU A 117 -1.13 8.16 -10.86
C LEU A 117 -1.93 7.32 -11.89
N PRO A 118 -1.84 7.55 -13.21
CA PRO A 118 -2.53 6.70 -14.18
C PRO A 118 -2.05 5.24 -14.16
N ALA A 119 -0.75 5.02 -13.91
CA ALA A 119 -0.17 3.67 -13.79
C ALA A 119 -0.60 3.01 -12.48
N VAL A 120 -0.73 3.77 -11.39
CA VAL A 120 -1.29 3.31 -10.11
C VAL A 120 -2.73 2.87 -10.29
N ASP A 121 -3.58 3.66 -10.96
CA ASP A 121 -4.97 3.28 -11.24
C ASP A 121 -5.08 2.02 -12.10
N ALA A 122 -4.19 1.89 -13.09
CA ALA A 122 -4.13 0.70 -13.93
C ALA A 122 -3.69 -0.54 -13.15
N ALA A 123 -2.68 -0.40 -12.28
CA ALA A 123 -2.21 -1.46 -11.39
C ALA A 123 -3.29 -1.88 -10.40
N LEU A 124 -3.97 -0.93 -9.75
CA LEU A 124 -5.07 -1.19 -8.84
C LEU A 124 -6.19 -1.98 -9.52
N ARG A 125 -6.62 -1.55 -10.71
CA ARG A 125 -7.65 -2.27 -11.50
C ARG A 125 -7.21 -3.68 -11.88
N ARG A 126 -5.95 -3.88 -12.30
CA ARG A 126 -5.41 -5.21 -12.61
C ARG A 126 -5.35 -6.11 -11.38
N ALA A 127 -4.84 -5.61 -10.26
CA ALA A 127 -4.75 -6.36 -9.02
C ALA A 127 -6.13 -6.83 -8.55
N VAL A 128 -7.12 -5.94 -8.53
CA VAL A 128 -8.50 -6.27 -8.14
C VAL A 128 -9.14 -7.26 -9.12
N ALA A 129 -8.96 -7.08 -10.43
CA ALA A 129 -9.52 -8.01 -11.43
C ALA A 129 -8.92 -9.41 -11.29
N ARG A 130 -7.59 -9.51 -11.20
CA ARG A 130 -6.88 -10.79 -11.02
C ARG A 130 -7.26 -11.50 -9.74
N HIS A 131 -7.43 -10.74 -8.65
CA HIS A 131 -7.84 -11.29 -7.36
C HIS A 131 -9.25 -11.90 -7.44
N ARG A 132 -10.21 -11.20 -8.07
CA ARG A 132 -11.57 -11.72 -8.30
C ARG A 132 -11.57 -12.97 -9.18
N ASP A 133 -10.78 -12.96 -10.26
CA ASP A 133 -10.66 -14.11 -11.17
C ASP A 133 -10.06 -15.33 -10.47
N ALA A 134 -9.09 -15.13 -9.57
CA ALA A 134 -8.52 -16.20 -8.76
C ALA A 134 -9.55 -16.77 -7.77
N ALA A 135 -10.29 -15.91 -7.07
CA ALA A 135 -11.35 -16.33 -6.14
C ALA A 135 -12.47 -17.12 -6.84
N GLY A 136 -12.85 -16.73 -8.06
CA GLY A 136 -13.87 -17.42 -8.85
C GLY A 136 -13.46 -18.79 -9.40
N ARG A 137 -12.16 -19.14 -9.40
CA ARG A 137 -11.65 -20.45 -9.84
C ARG A 137 -11.60 -21.50 -8.73
N VAL A 138 -11.82 -21.09 -7.48
CA VAL A 138 -11.80 -21.96 -6.29
C VAL A 138 -13.24 -22.29 -5.82
N GLY A 139 -14.26 -21.81 -6.55
CA GLY A 139 -15.68 -22.07 -6.31
C GLY A 139 -16.25 -23.22 -7.15
#